data_AF-A0A3M1KSV1-F1
#
_entry.id   AF-A0A3M1KSV1-F1
#
_cell.length_a   1.000
_cell.length_b   1.000
_cell.length_c   1.000
_cell.angle_alpha   90.00
_cell.angle_beta   90.00
_cell.angle_gamma   90.00
#
_symmetry.space_group_name_H-M   'P 1'
#
loop_
_entity.id
_entity.type
_entity.pdbx_description
1 polymer ?
#
loop_
_entity_poly.entity_id
_entity_poly.type
_entity_poly.pdbx_seq_one_letter_code
_entity_poly.pdbx_strand_id
1 'polypeptide(L)'
;MRMPLRAAFVVVVLALGIAAASCGGDRAPEATSLLDAALAKVDDAALTIRYPQDQTLFPPDIVAPTFLWKDSVSRADRWFVLVRFDDGETRRFIAEEQRWRPSKDEWSEIKQRTLERDAEVVVAGVDRREPDRVLSAGRIHIRTSKDEVGDAIFYREVPLPFLSAVQDPSRIRWRFGTVDSETAPPIVLHDLPVCGNCHSFADDASVLGLDVDYGNDKGAYAIIP
;
A
#
# COMPACT_ATOMS: atom_id res chain seq x y z
N MET A 1 -28.51 1.99 -86.99
CA MET A 1 -27.99 0.61 -87.06
C MET A 1 -27.64 0.17 -85.64
N ARG A 2 -28.04 -1.05 -85.27
CA ARG A 2 -28.29 -1.52 -83.89
C ARG A 2 -27.03 -1.60 -82.99
N MET A 3 -27.26 -1.41 -81.69
CA MET A 3 -26.35 -1.60 -80.55
C MET A 3 -25.70 -2.99 -80.51
N PRO A 4 -24.69 -3.16 -79.62
CA PRO A 4 -24.86 -4.17 -78.59
C PRO A 4 -24.68 -3.62 -77.17
N LEU A 5 -25.56 -4.08 -76.28
CA LEU A 5 -25.54 -3.91 -74.83
C LEU A 5 -24.26 -4.48 -74.22
N ARG A 6 -23.66 -3.75 -73.27
CA ARG A 6 -22.85 -4.33 -72.20
C ARG A 6 -23.43 -3.86 -70.87
N ALA A 7 -23.99 -4.82 -70.13
CA ALA A 7 -24.47 -4.64 -68.77
C ALA A 7 -23.27 -4.43 -67.84
N ALA A 8 -23.27 -3.32 -67.09
CA ALA A 8 -22.37 -3.11 -65.96
C ALA A 8 -23.21 -3.09 -64.69
N PHE A 9 -22.94 -4.06 -63.81
CA PHE A 9 -23.51 -4.20 -62.48
C PHE A 9 -23.15 -2.97 -61.63
N VAL A 10 -24.14 -2.20 -61.18
CA VAL A 10 -23.97 -1.19 -60.14
C VAL A 10 -24.25 -1.86 -58.80
N VAL A 11 -23.20 -2.05 -58.01
CA VAL A 11 -23.30 -2.49 -56.60
C VAL A 11 -23.72 -1.28 -55.77
N VAL A 12 -24.95 -1.30 -55.26
CA VAL A 12 -25.45 -0.32 -54.30
C VAL A 12 -24.93 -0.73 -52.91
N VAL A 13 -23.94 -0.01 -52.40
CA VAL A 13 -23.52 -0.12 -50.99
C VAL A 13 -24.41 0.81 -50.17
N LEU A 14 -25.42 0.23 -49.53
CA LEU A 14 -26.21 0.88 -48.47
C LEU A 14 -25.40 0.84 -47.17
N ALA A 15 -24.63 1.89 -46.90
CA ALA A 15 -24.07 2.11 -45.57
C ALA A 15 -25.17 2.76 -44.71
N LEU A 16 -25.90 1.93 -43.95
CA LEU A 16 -26.75 2.40 -42.86
C LEU A 16 -25.86 3.04 -41.78
N GLY A 17 -26.03 4.34 -41.57
CA GLY A 17 -25.51 5.03 -40.39
C GLY A 17 -26.18 4.48 -39.14
N ILE A 18 -25.41 3.77 -38.31
CA ILE A 18 -25.77 3.52 -36.91
C ILE A 18 -25.11 4.63 -36.11
N ALA A 19 -25.88 5.67 -35.82
CA ALA A 19 -25.57 6.61 -34.75
C ALA A 19 -25.63 5.83 -33.43
N ALA A 20 -24.48 5.34 -32.95
CA ALA A 20 -24.36 4.83 -31.61
C ALA A 20 -24.54 6.03 -30.66
N ALA A 21 -25.70 6.08 -30.01
CA ALA A 21 -26.00 7.01 -28.95
C ALA A 21 -24.94 6.84 -27.85
N SER A 22 -24.04 7.82 -27.76
CA SER A 22 -23.14 8.01 -26.63
C SER A 22 -24.00 8.22 -25.39
N CYS A 23 -24.16 7.16 -24.58
CA CYS A 23 -24.63 7.31 -23.21
C CYS A 23 -23.46 7.80 -22.37
N GLY A 24 -23.11 9.07 -22.55
CA GLY A 24 -22.48 9.86 -21.50
C GLY A 24 -23.50 10.06 -20.38
N GLY A 25 -23.09 9.73 -19.17
CA GLY A 25 -23.88 9.91 -17.96
C GLY A 25 -22.93 10.20 -16.81
N ASP A 26 -22.53 11.46 -16.71
CA ASP A 26 -21.81 12.09 -15.60
C ASP A 26 -22.48 11.83 -14.25
N ARG A 27 -22.19 10.69 -13.61
CA ARG A 27 -22.62 10.37 -12.23
C ARG A 27 -21.54 10.59 -11.17
N ALA A 28 -20.36 11.06 -11.57
CA ALA A 28 -19.21 11.23 -10.69
C ALA A 28 -19.28 12.42 -9.69
N PRO A 29 -19.89 13.59 -10.00
CA PRO A 29 -19.86 14.73 -9.08
C PRO A 29 -20.81 14.58 -7.88
N GLU A 30 -21.99 13.99 -8.08
CA GLU A 30 -23.01 13.84 -7.02
C GLU A 30 -22.59 12.83 -5.95
N ALA A 31 -22.08 11.66 -6.34
CA ALA A 31 -21.62 10.64 -5.38
C ALA A 31 -20.45 11.13 -4.52
N THR A 32 -19.57 11.96 -5.11
CA THR A 32 -18.44 12.61 -4.44
C THR A 32 -18.94 13.54 -3.33
N SER A 33 -19.86 14.46 -3.66
CA SER A 33 -20.36 15.43 -2.68
C SER A 33 -21.20 14.79 -1.57
N LEU A 34 -21.92 13.71 -1.87
CA LEU A 34 -22.71 12.96 -0.90
C LEU A 34 -21.84 12.26 0.14
N LEU A 35 -20.75 11.60 -0.28
CA LEU A 35 -19.83 10.94 0.64
C LEU A 35 -19.10 11.96 1.52
N ASP A 36 -18.65 13.07 0.94
CA ASP A 36 -18.00 14.14 1.70
C ASP A 36 -18.96 14.80 2.71
N ALA A 37 -20.22 15.03 2.33
CA ALA A 37 -21.26 15.54 3.23
C ALA A 37 -21.66 14.52 4.33
N ALA A 38 -21.64 13.23 4.02
CA ALA A 38 -21.86 12.16 5.00
C ALA A 38 -20.70 12.09 6.00
N LEU A 39 -19.46 12.15 5.52
CA LEU A 39 -18.25 12.16 6.34
C LEU A 39 -18.18 13.33 7.32
N ALA A 40 -18.72 14.50 6.96
CA ALA A 40 -18.79 15.65 7.84
C ALA A 40 -19.70 15.45 9.07
N LYS A 41 -20.55 14.42 9.08
CA LYS A 41 -21.54 14.16 10.13
C LYS A 41 -21.24 12.92 10.98
N VAL A 42 -20.12 12.24 10.72
CA VAL A 42 -19.77 10.96 11.33
C VAL A 42 -18.77 11.16 12.46
N ASP A 43 -18.91 10.36 13.51
CA ASP A 43 -17.96 10.31 14.62
C ASP A 43 -16.72 9.48 14.23
N ASP A 44 -15.55 10.13 14.31
CA ASP A 44 -14.27 9.51 14.02
C ASP A 44 -13.80 8.52 15.11
N ALA A 45 -14.42 8.52 16.29
CA ALA A 45 -14.02 7.63 17.38
C ALA A 45 -14.35 6.16 17.13
N ALA A 46 -15.26 5.86 16.20
CA ALA A 46 -15.74 4.51 15.95
C ALA A 46 -14.78 3.65 15.10
N LEU A 47 -13.92 4.27 14.28
CA LEU A 47 -12.93 3.60 13.45
C LEU A 47 -11.53 4.19 13.70
N THR A 48 -10.58 3.34 14.09
CA THR A 48 -9.18 3.75 14.31
C THR A 48 -8.28 3.17 13.25
N ILE A 49 -7.61 4.03 12.47
CA ILE A 49 -6.53 3.61 11.58
C ILE A 49 -5.32 3.24 12.44
N ARG A 50 -4.84 2.01 12.32
CA ARG A 50 -3.76 1.41 13.14
C ARG A 50 -2.40 1.51 12.46
N TYR A 51 -2.39 1.46 11.15
CA TYR A 51 -1.20 1.64 10.33
C TYR A 51 -1.60 2.15 8.95
N PRO A 52 -0.85 3.09 8.35
CA PRO A 52 0.13 3.95 9.02
C PRO A 52 -0.54 4.82 10.10
N GLN A 53 0.26 5.42 10.98
CA GLN A 53 -0.25 6.35 12.00
C GLN A 53 -0.42 7.76 11.40
N ASP A 54 -1.14 8.63 12.08
CA ASP A 54 -1.24 10.04 11.69
C ASP A 54 0.14 10.69 11.58
N GLN A 55 0.32 11.56 10.59
CA GLN A 55 1.58 12.24 10.26
C GLN A 55 2.71 11.29 9.81
N THR A 56 2.39 10.11 9.27
CA THR A 56 3.43 9.21 8.75
C THR A 56 4.13 9.83 7.53
N LEU A 57 5.46 9.86 7.59
CA LEU A 57 6.33 10.24 6.48
C LEU A 57 6.89 8.99 5.79
N PHE A 58 6.65 8.86 4.50
CA PHE A 58 7.14 7.76 3.67
C PHE A 58 8.36 8.18 2.84
N PRO A 59 9.42 7.37 2.77
CA PRO A 59 10.46 7.52 1.76
C PRO A 59 9.90 7.34 0.33
N PRO A 60 10.47 7.96 -0.70
CA PRO A 60 9.98 7.84 -2.07
C PRO A 60 10.27 6.46 -2.70
N ASP A 61 11.25 5.71 -2.18
CA ASP A 61 11.63 4.36 -2.63
C ASP A 61 10.80 3.24 -1.96
N ILE A 62 10.09 3.51 -0.86
CA ILE A 62 9.34 2.46 -0.14
C ILE A 62 8.17 1.89 -0.95
N VAL A 63 7.98 0.57 -0.86
CA VAL A 63 6.80 -0.12 -1.40
C VAL A 63 5.51 0.31 -0.71
N ALA A 64 4.37 -0.03 -1.32
CA ALA A 64 3.05 0.28 -0.79
C ALA A 64 2.87 -0.29 0.63
N PRO A 65 2.50 0.52 1.64
CA PRO A 65 2.09 -0.01 2.92
C PRO A 65 0.73 -0.70 2.80
N THR A 66 0.46 -1.67 3.67
CA THR A 66 -0.91 -2.15 3.86
C THR A 66 -1.54 -1.32 4.96
N PHE A 67 -2.45 -0.43 4.60
CA PHE A 67 -3.29 0.30 5.54
C PHE A 67 -4.13 -0.70 6.34
N LEU A 68 -4.14 -0.55 7.67
CA LEU A 68 -4.86 -1.39 8.61
C LEU A 68 -5.69 -0.49 9.51
N TRP A 69 -6.95 -0.86 9.75
CA TRP A 69 -7.80 -0.16 10.70
C TRP A 69 -8.58 -1.14 11.55
N LYS A 70 -9.19 -0.60 12.61
CA LYS A 70 -10.17 -1.31 13.43
C LYS A 70 -11.46 -0.50 13.44
N ASP A 71 -12.51 -1.09 12.91
CA ASP A 71 -13.86 -0.54 12.96
C ASP A 71 -14.67 -1.26 14.05
N SER A 72 -15.24 -0.48 14.98
CA SER A 72 -16.06 -1.00 16.08
C SER A 72 -17.55 -1.13 15.72
N VAL A 73 -17.98 -0.58 14.60
CA VAL A 73 -19.37 -0.64 14.15
C VAL A 73 -19.64 -1.97 13.44
N SER A 74 -20.38 -2.87 14.10
CA SER A 74 -20.64 -4.22 13.59
C SER A 74 -21.43 -4.29 12.28
N ARG A 75 -22.10 -3.19 11.89
CA ARG A 75 -22.86 -3.10 10.64
C ARG A 75 -22.01 -2.62 9.45
N ALA A 76 -20.81 -2.09 9.70
CA ALA A 76 -19.90 -1.72 8.62
C ALA A 76 -19.24 -2.99 8.05
N ASP A 77 -19.55 -3.31 6.79
CA ASP A 77 -19.06 -4.51 6.09
C ASP A 77 -18.36 -4.20 4.75
N ARG A 78 -18.18 -2.91 4.45
CA ARG A 78 -17.36 -2.38 3.35
C ARG A 78 -16.78 -1.03 3.77
N TRP A 79 -15.60 -0.70 3.26
CA TRP A 79 -14.96 0.58 3.50
C TRP A 79 -14.60 1.29 2.20
N PHE A 80 -14.83 2.60 2.16
CA PHE A 80 -14.22 3.47 1.17
C PHE A 80 -12.94 4.05 1.75
N VAL A 81 -11.85 3.99 0.98
CA VAL A 81 -10.60 4.70 1.30
C VAL A 81 -10.48 5.88 0.36
N LEU A 82 -10.37 7.07 0.92
CA LEU A 82 -10.22 8.32 0.19
C LEU A 82 -8.83 8.86 0.47
N VAL A 83 -8.12 9.27 -0.58
CA VAL A 83 -6.87 10.03 -0.48
C VAL A 83 -7.14 11.40 -1.08
N ARG A 84 -7.22 12.42 -0.22
CA ARG A 84 -7.46 13.81 -0.58
C ARG A 84 -6.13 14.54 -0.63
N PHE A 85 -5.78 15.07 -1.80
CA PHE A 85 -4.54 15.81 -2.02
C PHE A 85 -4.73 17.29 -1.74
N ASP A 86 -3.61 18.03 -1.64
CA ASP A 86 -3.59 19.46 -1.34
C ASP A 86 -4.21 20.33 -2.45
N ASP A 87 -4.23 19.83 -3.68
CA ASP A 87 -4.91 20.44 -4.83
C ASP A 87 -6.44 20.22 -4.86
N GLY A 88 -6.99 19.52 -3.86
CA GLY A 88 -8.42 19.25 -3.71
C GLY A 88 -8.93 18.05 -4.51
N GLU A 89 -8.09 17.40 -5.33
CA GLU A 89 -8.48 16.15 -5.98
C GLU A 89 -8.54 15.00 -4.96
N THR A 90 -9.39 14.01 -5.23
CA THR A 90 -9.55 12.85 -4.37
C THR A 90 -9.47 11.55 -5.17
N ARG A 91 -8.61 10.64 -4.74
CA ARG A 91 -8.63 9.23 -5.19
C ARG A 91 -9.50 8.41 -4.26
N ARG A 92 -10.24 7.45 -4.82
CA ARG A 92 -11.20 6.61 -4.10
C ARG A 92 -10.95 5.14 -4.37
N PHE A 93 -10.94 4.36 -3.30
CA PHE A 93 -10.74 2.93 -3.33
C PHE A 93 -11.81 2.24 -2.48
N ILE A 94 -12.02 0.96 -2.72
CA ILE A 94 -12.95 0.13 -1.96
C ILE A 94 -12.15 -1.00 -1.30
N ALA A 95 -12.43 -1.24 -0.02
CA ALA A 95 -11.92 -2.37 0.74
C ALA A 95 -13.08 -3.20 1.28
N GLU A 96 -12.95 -4.52 1.16
CA GLU A 96 -13.94 -5.50 1.66
C GLU A 96 -13.51 -6.13 2.99
N GLU A 97 -12.32 -5.76 3.47
CA GLU A 97 -11.76 -6.13 4.75
C GLU A 97 -11.25 -4.86 5.45
N GLN A 98 -10.93 -4.96 6.75
CA GLN A 98 -10.37 -3.84 7.51
C GLN A 98 -8.87 -3.57 7.19
N ARG A 99 -8.51 -3.75 5.92
CA ARG A 99 -7.19 -3.52 5.36
C ARG A 99 -7.28 -3.15 3.88
N TRP A 100 -6.34 -2.35 3.41
CA TRP A 100 -6.18 -1.99 2.00
C TRP A 100 -4.71 -1.77 1.69
N ARG A 101 -4.26 -2.24 0.52
CA ARG A 101 -2.94 -1.96 -0.01
C ARG A 101 -3.15 -1.37 -1.41
N PRO A 102 -2.71 -0.13 -1.69
CA PRO A 102 -2.73 0.39 -3.05
C PRO A 102 -1.85 -0.49 -3.94
N SER A 103 -2.21 -0.61 -5.21
CA SER A 103 -1.34 -1.19 -6.23
C SER A 103 -0.05 -0.36 -6.37
N LYS A 104 0.95 -0.93 -7.04
CA LYS A 104 2.22 -0.26 -7.28
C LYS A 104 2.05 1.08 -8.00
N ASP A 105 1.15 1.13 -8.99
CA ASP A 105 0.91 2.32 -9.80
C ASP A 105 0.15 3.39 -8.99
N GLU A 106 -0.89 2.98 -8.25
CA GLU A 106 -1.62 3.88 -7.34
C GLU A 106 -0.69 4.44 -6.25
N TRP A 107 0.19 3.61 -5.68
CA TRP A 107 1.15 4.06 -4.67
C TRP A 107 2.20 5.00 -5.24
N SER A 108 2.66 4.75 -6.47
CA SER A 108 3.59 5.65 -7.16
C SER A 108 2.95 7.01 -7.42
N GLU A 109 1.68 7.03 -7.84
CA GLU A 109 0.91 8.27 -7.97
C GLU A 109 0.77 9.00 -6.63
N ILE A 110 0.33 8.29 -5.58
CA ILE A 110 0.17 8.87 -4.24
C ILE A 110 1.49 9.50 -3.80
N LYS A 111 2.61 8.77 -3.84
CA LYS A 111 3.93 9.27 -3.45
C LYS A 111 4.35 10.52 -4.23
N GLN A 112 4.11 10.54 -5.53
CA GLN A 112 4.43 11.69 -6.38
C GLN A 112 3.63 12.94 -5.96
N ARG A 113 2.35 12.76 -5.64
CA ARG A 113 1.45 13.85 -5.26
C ARG A 113 1.63 14.32 -3.83
N THR A 114 2.09 13.44 -2.94
CA THR A 114 2.41 13.75 -1.55
C THR A 114 3.87 14.12 -1.33
N LEU A 115 4.67 14.31 -2.39
CA LEU A 115 6.07 14.71 -2.27
C LEU A 115 6.16 16.09 -1.61
N GLU A 116 6.70 16.12 -0.39
CA GLU A 116 6.82 17.31 0.48
C GLU A 116 5.48 18.02 0.75
N ARG A 117 4.35 17.30 0.61
CA ARG A 117 2.99 17.82 0.76
C ARG A 117 2.11 16.82 1.50
N ASP A 118 1.22 17.33 2.33
CA ASP A 118 0.29 16.47 3.09
C ASP A 118 -0.87 16.01 2.20
N ALA A 119 -1.28 14.76 2.38
CA ALA A 119 -2.59 14.27 1.95
C ALA A 119 -3.36 13.69 3.13
N GLU A 120 -4.66 13.93 3.16
CA GLU A 120 -5.57 13.32 4.13
C GLU A 120 -6.03 11.96 3.58
N VAL A 121 -5.81 10.91 4.36
CA VAL A 121 -6.40 9.60 4.12
C VAL A 121 -7.60 9.41 5.04
N VAL A 122 -8.76 9.18 4.44
CA VAL A 122 -10.02 8.92 5.16
C VAL A 122 -10.47 7.50 4.87
N VAL A 123 -10.78 6.74 5.92
CA VAL A 123 -11.44 5.44 5.81
C VAL A 123 -12.87 5.58 6.32
N ALA A 124 -13.86 5.24 5.49
CA ALA A 124 -15.28 5.38 5.78
C ALA A 124 -15.96 4.01 5.73
N GLY A 125 -16.48 3.52 6.86
CA GLY A 125 -17.24 2.29 6.94
C GLY A 125 -18.70 2.48 6.55
N VAL A 126 -19.23 1.58 5.72
CA VAL A 126 -20.62 1.59 5.23
C VAL A 126 -21.25 0.21 5.36
N ASP A 127 -22.57 0.16 5.37
CA ASP A 127 -23.32 -1.08 5.10
C ASP A 127 -23.43 -1.23 3.57
N ARG A 128 -23.02 -2.38 3.02
CA ARG A 128 -23.12 -2.68 1.58
C ARG A 128 -24.54 -2.53 1.03
N ARG A 129 -25.57 -2.65 1.87
CA ARG A 129 -26.99 -2.45 1.50
C ARG A 129 -27.40 -0.98 1.48
N GLU A 130 -26.69 -0.12 2.19
CA GLU A 130 -26.93 1.32 2.31
C GLU A 130 -25.61 2.11 2.08
N PRO A 131 -24.98 2.01 0.88
CA PRO A 131 -23.63 2.55 0.67
C PRO A 131 -23.56 4.09 0.73
N ASP A 132 -24.70 4.78 0.59
CA ASP A 132 -24.80 6.23 0.71
C ASP A 132 -24.75 6.71 2.17
N ARG A 133 -24.76 5.79 3.14
CA ARG A 133 -24.74 6.09 4.56
C ARG A 133 -23.43 5.64 5.20
N VAL A 134 -22.58 6.61 5.53
CA VAL A 134 -21.38 6.38 6.34
C VAL A 134 -21.78 6.10 7.79
N LEU A 135 -21.22 5.03 8.34
CA LEU A 135 -21.50 4.54 9.70
C LEU A 135 -20.37 4.83 10.67
N SER A 136 -19.14 4.89 10.17
CA SER A 136 -17.91 5.09 10.92
C SER A 136 -16.89 5.75 10.01
N ALA A 137 -15.97 6.53 10.58
CA ALA A 137 -14.89 7.14 9.84
C ALA A 137 -13.61 7.18 10.67
N GLY A 138 -12.46 7.26 10.01
CA GLY A 138 -11.17 7.54 10.62
C GLY A 138 -10.29 8.29 9.64
N ARG A 139 -9.44 9.18 10.16
CA ARG A 139 -8.63 10.10 9.37
C ARG A 139 -7.18 10.07 9.83
N ILE A 140 -6.25 10.15 8.88
CA ILE A 140 -4.83 10.37 9.11
C ILE A 140 -4.29 11.29 8.01
N HIS A 141 -3.12 11.86 8.24
CA HIS A 141 -2.34 12.57 7.25
C HIS A 141 -1.07 11.80 6.95
N ILE A 142 -0.69 11.79 5.68
CA ILE A 142 0.56 11.19 5.22
C ILE A 142 1.30 12.17 4.32
N ARG A 143 2.61 12.01 4.24
CA ARG A 143 3.50 12.76 3.36
C ARG A 143 4.56 11.84 2.78
N THR A 144 5.10 12.18 1.62
CA THR A 144 6.30 11.56 1.06
C THR A 144 7.49 12.50 1.20
N SER A 145 8.58 11.99 1.78
CA SER A 145 9.87 12.68 1.86
C SER A 145 10.51 12.75 0.47
N LYS A 146 11.31 13.79 0.22
CA LYS A 146 12.26 13.81 -0.90
C LYS A 146 13.47 12.90 -0.69
N ASP A 147 13.75 12.50 0.56
CA ASP A 147 14.92 11.73 0.93
C ASP A 147 14.60 10.22 0.87
N GLU A 148 15.34 9.49 0.04
CA GLU A 148 15.32 8.03 -0.09
C GLU A 148 15.94 7.36 1.14
N VAL A 149 15.56 6.11 1.40
CA VAL A 149 16.35 5.25 2.29
C VAL A 149 17.66 4.89 1.58
N GLY A 150 17.57 4.46 0.32
CA GLY A 150 18.73 4.28 -0.56
C GLY A 150 19.68 3.16 -0.14
N ASP A 151 19.28 2.29 0.79
CA ASP A 151 20.12 1.22 1.32
C ASP A 151 19.28 0.00 1.78
N ALA A 152 19.96 -1.09 2.10
CA ALA A 152 19.39 -2.32 2.61
C ALA A 152 19.30 -2.33 4.14
N ILE A 153 18.31 -3.05 4.64
CA ILE A 153 18.11 -3.28 6.06
C ILE A 153 18.53 -4.71 6.37
N PHE A 154 19.53 -4.84 7.23
CA PHE A 154 19.87 -6.11 7.87
C PHE A 154 19.21 -6.16 9.26
N TYR A 155 18.39 -7.16 9.52
CA TYR A 155 17.68 -7.27 10.79
C TYR A 155 17.49 -8.71 11.24
N ARG A 156 17.30 -8.86 12.55
CA ARG A 156 17.06 -10.12 13.22
C ARG A 156 15.56 -10.38 13.36
N GLU A 157 15.10 -11.46 12.75
CA GLU A 157 13.77 -12.01 12.92
C GLU A 157 13.76 -12.98 14.11
N VAL A 158 13.21 -12.51 15.24
CA VAL A 158 13.10 -13.30 16.47
C VAL A 158 11.67 -13.84 16.61
N PRO A 159 11.46 -15.17 16.67
CA PRO A 159 10.13 -15.72 16.82
C PRO A 159 9.54 -15.41 18.21
N LEU A 160 8.24 -15.16 18.24
CA LEU A 160 7.49 -15.03 19.48
C LEU A 160 7.13 -16.43 20.04
N PRO A 161 7.08 -16.62 21.38
CA PRO A 161 7.45 -15.66 22.42
C PRO A 161 8.97 -15.53 22.57
N PHE A 162 9.47 -14.30 22.77
CA PHE A 162 10.91 -14.00 22.81
C PHE A 162 11.70 -14.88 23.78
N LEU A 163 11.12 -15.21 24.94
CA LEU A 163 11.77 -16.07 25.94
C LEU A 163 12.17 -17.44 25.36
N SER A 164 11.34 -18.02 24.49
CA SER A 164 11.64 -19.30 23.85
C SER A 164 12.76 -19.19 22.82
N ALA A 165 12.85 -18.07 22.11
CA ALA A 165 13.89 -17.83 21.12
C ALA A 165 15.28 -17.63 21.77
N VAL A 166 15.32 -17.13 23.01
CA VAL A 166 16.58 -17.02 23.77
C VAL A 166 17.07 -18.40 24.24
N GLN A 167 16.16 -19.32 24.56
CA GLN A 167 16.52 -20.68 24.98
C GLN A 167 17.03 -21.54 23.81
N ASP A 168 16.52 -21.27 22.60
CA ASP A 168 16.92 -21.95 21.37
C ASP A 168 17.23 -20.91 20.27
N PRO A 169 18.46 -20.34 20.26
CA PRO A 169 18.83 -19.28 19.33
C PRO A 169 18.89 -19.73 17.86
N SER A 170 18.92 -21.05 17.60
CA SER A 170 18.96 -21.59 16.23
C SER A 170 17.73 -21.19 15.40
N ARG A 171 16.61 -20.93 16.06
CA ARG A 171 15.34 -20.51 15.44
C ARG A 171 15.32 -19.03 15.05
N ILE A 172 16.32 -18.26 15.48
CA ILE A 172 16.47 -16.86 15.11
C ILE A 172 17.06 -16.81 13.69
N ARG A 173 16.51 -15.91 12.87
CA ARG A 173 16.92 -15.73 11.49
C ARG A 173 17.35 -14.29 11.28
N TRP A 174 18.27 -14.05 10.35
CA TRP A 174 18.59 -12.70 9.90
C TRP A 174 18.18 -12.56 8.45
N ARG A 175 17.63 -11.40 8.16
CA ARG A 175 17.18 -11.02 6.83
C ARG A 175 17.92 -9.80 6.37
N PHE A 176 18.12 -9.74 5.06
CA PHE A 176 18.75 -8.64 4.38
C PHE A 176 17.90 -8.27 3.17
N GLY A 177 17.52 -7.00 3.05
CA GLY A 177 16.88 -6.51 1.85
C GLY A 177 16.46 -5.06 1.95
N THR A 178 16.00 -4.53 0.83
CA THR A 178 15.72 -3.11 0.62
C THR A 178 14.24 -2.80 0.82
N VAL A 179 13.94 -1.53 1.08
CA VAL A 179 12.56 -1.06 1.34
C VAL A 179 11.68 -0.98 0.09
N ASP A 180 12.29 -1.10 -1.10
CA ASP A 180 11.66 -1.10 -2.41
C ASP A 180 11.29 -2.52 -2.91
N SER A 181 11.61 -3.56 -2.14
CA SER A 181 11.25 -4.94 -2.46
C SER A 181 9.78 -5.26 -2.16
N GLU A 182 9.05 -5.75 -3.15
CA GLU A 182 7.66 -6.23 -2.99
C GLU A 182 7.58 -7.61 -2.32
N THR A 183 8.71 -8.30 -2.20
CA THR A 183 8.79 -9.63 -1.58
C THR A 183 9.56 -9.57 -0.28
N ALA A 184 9.26 -10.52 0.61
CA ALA A 184 9.94 -10.63 1.89
C ALA A 184 11.45 -10.79 1.67
N PRO A 185 12.30 -10.05 2.41
CA PRO A 185 13.74 -10.12 2.25
C PRO A 185 14.24 -11.54 2.57
N PRO A 186 15.19 -12.10 1.81
CA PRO A 186 15.68 -13.45 2.02
C PRO A 186 16.29 -13.63 3.42
N ILE A 187 16.28 -14.88 3.89
CA ILE A 187 17.04 -15.26 5.08
C ILE A 187 18.49 -15.43 4.63
N VAL A 188 19.40 -14.68 5.25
CA VAL A 188 20.84 -14.72 4.91
C VAL A 188 21.68 -15.38 5.99
N LEU A 189 21.12 -15.56 7.19
CA LEU A 189 21.75 -16.30 8.29
C LEU A 189 20.66 -16.95 9.14
N HIS A 190 20.86 -18.23 9.48
CA HIS A 190 19.95 -19.02 10.32
C HIS A 190 20.73 -20.18 10.95
N ASP A 191 20.07 -20.92 11.86
CA ASP A 191 20.62 -22.10 12.53
C ASP A 191 21.94 -21.82 13.29
N LEU A 192 22.11 -20.59 13.77
CA LEU A 192 23.24 -20.25 14.63
C LEU A 192 23.09 -21.00 15.97
N PRO A 193 24.10 -21.77 16.40
CA PRO A 193 24.04 -22.51 17.67
C PRO A 193 24.15 -21.59 18.89
N VAL A 194 24.45 -20.32 18.66
CA VAL A 194 24.75 -19.27 19.65
C VAL A 194 24.10 -17.96 19.20
N CYS A 195 23.85 -17.04 20.14
CA CYS A 195 23.13 -15.82 19.80
C CYS A 195 24.06 -14.81 19.10
N GLY A 196 23.71 -14.44 17.87
CA GLY A 196 24.28 -13.25 17.21
C GLY A 196 23.61 -11.99 17.74
N ASN A 197 24.38 -11.01 18.20
CA ASN A 197 23.83 -9.81 18.82
C ASN A 197 24.06 -8.56 17.95
N CYS A 198 24.85 -7.60 18.43
CA CYS A 198 25.19 -6.41 17.67
C CYS A 198 25.97 -6.80 16.42
N HIS A 199 25.72 -6.09 15.34
CA HIS A 199 26.39 -6.30 14.06
C HIS A 199 26.59 -4.97 13.37
N SER A 200 27.63 -4.93 12.54
CA SER A 200 28.02 -3.76 11.76
C SER A 200 28.55 -4.22 10.42
N PHE A 201 28.41 -3.36 9.41
CA PHE A 201 29.01 -3.57 8.11
C PHE A 201 30.13 -2.55 7.88
N ALA A 202 31.14 -2.94 7.10
CA ALA A 202 32.00 -1.97 6.44
C ALA A 202 31.16 -1.01 5.58
N ASP A 203 31.68 0.17 5.29
CA ASP A 203 31.00 1.18 4.46
C ASP A 203 30.67 0.68 3.06
N ASP A 204 31.49 -0.22 2.52
CA ASP A 204 31.28 -0.92 1.25
C ASP A 204 30.56 -2.27 1.38
N ALA A 205 30.05 -2.59 2.57
CA ALA A 205 29.40 -3.84 2.93
C ALA A 205 30.24 -5.12 2.70
N SER A 206 31.55 -5.01 2.46
CA SER A 206 32.44 -6.15 2.18
C SER A 206 32.78 -7.00 3.40
N VAL A 207 32.47 -6.51 4.61
CA VAL A 207 32.75 -7.20 5.86
C VAL A 207 31.58 -7.03 6.82
N LEU A 208 31.06 -8.15 7.33
CA LEU A 208 30.14 -8.22 8.45
C LEU A 208 30.92 -8.47 9.75
N GLY A 209 30.81 -7.54 10.69
CA GLY A 209 31.16 -7.74 12.09
C GLY A 209 29.93 -8.19 12.89
N LEU A 210 30.07 -9.21 13.72
CA LEU A 210 28.96 -9.74 14.54
C LEU A 210 29.46 -10.18 15.92
N ASP A 211 28.87 -9.63 16.97
CA ASP A 211 29.02 -10.13 18.33
C ASP A 211 28.38 -11.52 18.44
N VAL A 212 29.13 -12.47 18.97
CA VAL A 212 28.68 -13.84 19.20
C VAL A 212 28.63 -14.11 20.70
N ASP A 213 27.43 -14.38 21.20
CA ASP A 213 27.19 -14.64 22.62
C ASP A 213 27.04 -16.15 22.88
N TYR A 214 27.96 -16.68 23.69
CA TYR A 214 27.91 -18.05 24.20
C TYR A 214 27.78 -18.04 25.72
N GLY A 215 26.69 -18.59 26.25
CA GLY A 215 26.50 -18.71 27.70
C GLY A 215 26.39 -17.36 28.42
N ASN A 216 25.88 -16.32 27.75
CA ASN A 216 25.80 -14.95 28.26
C ASN A 216 27.18 -14.25 28.39
N ASP A 217 28.19 -14.79 27.70
CA ASP A 217 29.50 -14.17 27.51
C ASP A 217 29.56 -13.58 26.09
N LYS A 218 29.80 -12.26 26.01
CA LYS A 218 29.90 -11.49 24.76
C LYS A 218 31.34 -11.27 24.29
N GLY A 219 32.29 -12.08 24.78
CA GLY A 219 33.71 -11.93 24.46
C GLY A 219 34.10 -12.36 23.05
N ALA A 220 33.24 -13.05 22.29
CA ALA A 220 33.53 -13.53 20.95
C ALA A 220 33.00 -12.57 19.87
N TYR A 221 33.82 -12.30 18.86
CA TYR A 221 33.49 -11.42 17.73
C TYR A 221 33.84 -12.10 16.41
N ALA A 222 32.88 -12.19 15.51
CA ALA A 222 33.08 -12.70 14.16
C ALA A 222 33.36 -11.54 13.20
N ILE A 223 34.35 -11.72 12.33
CA ILE A 223 34.63 -10.85 11.18
C ILE A 223 34.49 -11.73 9.94
N ILE A 224 33.47 -11.45 9.13
CA ILE A 224 33.03 -12.31 8.03
C ILE A 224 33.12 -11.48 6.74
N PRO A 225 33.99 -11.86 5.79
CA PRO A 225 34.01 -11.27 4.44
C PRO A 225 32.78 -11.62 3.61
#